data_AF-A0A0T5VUY4-F1
#
_entry.id   AF-A0A0T5VUY4-F1
#
_cell.length_a   1.000
_cell.length_b   1.000
_cell.length_c   1.000
_cell.angle_alpha   90.00
_cell.angle_beta   90.00
_cell.angle_gamma   90.00
#
_symmetry.space_group_name_H-M   'P 1'
#
loop_
_entity.id
_entity.type
_entity.pdbx_description
1 polymer ?
#
loop_
_entity_poly.entity_id
_entity_poly.type
_entity_poly.pdbx_seq_one_letter_code
_entity_poly.pdbx_strand_id
1 'polypeptide(L)'
;MIRLIFILALVTTHVSAQNLDGIIKFIKDNPKKASIVLIENSKEVLNFKGNQLMPLASAAKTIIAIEFSNQVVAKKIDANQSIAISDLSKYYIPFTDGGAHSAWLKSLQKKKADSVSLLQIAQGMIRFSSNANTEYLEDLLGLANISRNIRTLKLQQHSPYYYFTAGALMTCLKPDNLAESIWAKQLEAMPINEYIKRCETNHIKLKTDSTFIKTFSTVNLPLAVQKIWSDRLVASNATDYANIMHKINSRSYFKPAIQNIIDQIMEWPMVYPGNQVAFKHLGQLKKKS
;
A
#
# COMPACT_ATOMS: atom_id res chain seq x y z
N MET A 1 -6.97 -33.66 -4.72
CA MET A 1 -6.24 -33.15 -3.55
C MET A 1 -6.27 -31.62 -3.61
N ILE A 2 -7.26 -30.98 -2.99
CA ILE A 2 -7.51 -29.54 -3.11
C ILE A 2 -7.28 -28.93 -1.73
N ARG A 3 -6.28 -28.05 -1.62
CA ARG A 3 -6.06 -27.18 -0.47
C ARG A 3 -5.62 -25.82 -1.00
N LEU A 4 -6.54 -24.85 -0.96
CA LEU A 4 -6.19 -23.44 -1.03
C LEU A 4 -7.04 -22.73 0.03
N ILE A 5 -6.39 -22.22 1.08
CA ILE A 5 -6.96 -21.23 1.98
C ILE A 5 -6.20 -19.95 1.67
N PHE A 6 -6.89 -18.98 1.07
CA PHE A 6 -6.47 -17.60 1.00
C PHE A 6 -7.46 -16.81 1.87
N ILE A 7 -6.99 -16.30 3.01
CA ILE A 7 -7.73 -15.28 3.76
C ILE A 7 -7.17 -13.94 3.33
N LEU A 8 -7.87 -13.34 2.36
CA LEU A 8 -7.89 -11.89 2.23
C LEU A 8 -8.64 -11.38 3.47
N ALA A 9 -7.94 -10.87 4.47
CA ALA A 9 -8.58 -10.31 5.66
C ALA A 9 -9.19 -8.94 5.30
N LEU A 10 -10.26 -8.97 4.52
CA LEU A 10 -11.33 -7.99 4.61
C LEU A 10 -12.00 -8.22 5.96
N VAL A 11 -11.97 -7.21 6.83
CA VAL A 11 -12.65 -7.25 8.12
C VAL A 11 -14.14 -7.45 7.85
N THR A 12 -14.56 -8.71 7.86
CA THR A 12 -15.93 -9.11 8.09
C THR A 12 -16.01 -9.40 9.58
N THR A 13 -17.04 -8.85 10.21
CA THR A 13 -17.39 -9.13 11.60
C THR A 13 -17.39 -10.64 11.82
N HIS A 14 -16.57 -11.12 12.76
CA HIS A 14 -16.13 -12.51 12.99
C HIS A 14 -14.83 -12.91 12.26
N VAL A 15 -13.73 -12.34 12.73
CA VAL A 15 -12.39 -12.91 12.54
C VAL A 15 -12.39 -14.32 13.15
N SER A 16 -12.48 -15.35 12.31
CA SER A 16 -11.99 -16.69 12.65
C SER A 16 -10.54 -16.49 13.10
N ALA A 17 -10.26 -16.65 14.40
CA ALA A 17 -8.90 -16.69 14.89
C ALA A 17 -8.14 -17.74 14.07
N GLN A 18 -7.21 -17.30 13.23
CA GLN A 18 -6.37 -18.23 12.48
C GLN A 18 -5.57 -19.03 13.51
N ASN A 19 -5.68 -20.37 13.48
CA ASN A 19 -4.95 -21.24 14.38
C ASN A 19 -3.43 -21.00 14.20
N LEU A 20 -2.76 -20.56 15.26
CA LEU A 20 -1.32 -20.27 15.26
C LEU A 20 -0.50 -21.47 14.78
N ASP A 21 -0.87 -22.69 15.20
CA ASP A 21 -0.20 -23.92 14.76
C ASP A 21 -0.35 -24.13 13.25
N GLY A 22 -1.51 -23.76 12.70
CA GLY A 22 -1.79 -23.80 11.27
C GLY A 22 -0.91 -22.82 10.48
N ILE A 23 -0.73 -21.59 10.98
CA ILE A 23 0.16 -20.59 10.37
C ILE A 23 1.62 -21.06 10.43
N ILE A 24 2.07 -21.52 11.60
CA ILE A 24 3.44 -22.03 11.79
C ILE A 24 3.68 -23.22 10.85
N LYS A 25 2.73 -24.16 10.77
CA LYS A 25 2.82 -25.29 9.85
C LYS A 25 2.86 -24.83 8.39
N PHE A 26 2.03 -23.86 8.00
CA PHE A 26 2.06 -23.32 6.64
C PHE A 26 3.42 -22.73 6.29
N ILE A 27 4.01 -21.93 7.18
CA ILE A 27 5.33 -21.31 6.98
C ILE A 27 6.41 -22.39 6.87
N LYS A 28 6.38 -23.40 7.74
CA LYS A 28 7.30 -24.56 7.70
C LYS A 28 7.18 -25.33 6.38
N ASP A 29 5.96 -25.60 5.93
CA ASP A 29 5.68 -26.35 4.71
C ASP A 29 5.90 -25.51 3.43
N ASN A 30 5.86 -24.17 3.53
CA ASN A 30 5.98 -23.23 2.41
C ASN A 30 7.01 -22.12 2.69
N PRO A 31 8.29 -22.45 2.95
CA PRO A 31 9.28 -21.47 3.40
C PRO A 31 9.59 -20.40 2.35
N LYS A 32 9.21 -20.57 1.08
CA LYS A 32 9.35 -19.54 0.04
C LYS A 32 8.17 -18.55 -0.01
N LYS A 33 7.09 -18.79 0.73
CA LYS A 33 5.88 -17.95 0.74
C LYS A 33 5.75 -17.07 1.99
N ALA A 34 6.78 -17.03 2.83
CA ALA A 34 6.79 -16.26 4.06
C ALA A 34 8.17 -15.67 4.33
N SER A 35 8.19 -14.48 4.92
CA SER A 35 9.36 -13.78 5.42
C SER A 35 8.96 -13.04 6.69
N ILE A 36 9.78 -13.13 7.74
CA ILE A 36 9.52 -12.52 9.04
C ILE A 36 10.80 -11.90 9.57
N VAL A 37 10.72 -10.64 9.96
CA VAL A 37 11.75 -9.97 10.76
C VAL A 37 11.08 -9.35 11.97
N LEU A 38 11.60 -9.65 13.17
CA LEU A 38 11.13 -9.07 14.43
C LEU A 38 12.29 -8.34 15.09
N ILE A 39 12.06 -7.06 15.39
CA ILE A 39 12.98 -6.20 16.12
C ILE A 39 12.32 -5.82 17.44
N GLU A 40 12.94 -6.18 18.55
CA GLU A 40 12.50 -5.83 19.90
C GLU A 40 13.62 -5.08 20.61
N ASN A 41 13.30 -3.92 21.19
CA ASN A 41 14.29 -3.08 21.89
C ASN A 41 15.56 -2.82 21.06
N SER A 42 15.37 -2.51 19.76
CA SER A 42 16.44 -2.29 18.79
C SER A 42 17.33 -3.49 18.48
N LYS A 43 16.96 -4.70 18.93
CA LYS A 43 17.66 -5.95 18.62
C LYS A 43 16.81 -6.80 17.69
N GLU A 44 17.40 -7.31 16.63
CA GLU A 44 16.78 -8.36 15.82
C GLU A 44 16.69 -9.65 16.65
N VAL A 45 15.47 -10.11 16.91
CA VAL A 45 15.20 -11.32 17.72
C VAL A 45 14.72 -12.49 16.86
N LEU A 46 14.24 -12.22 15.64
CA LEU A 46 13.89 -13.22 14.64
C LEU A 46 14.18 -12.69 13.24
N ASN A 47 14.83 -13.52 12.43
CA ASN A 47 14.99 -13.28 11.00
C ASN A 47 14.79 -14.59 10.24
N PHE A 48 13.57 -14.77 9.74
CA PHE A 48 13.22 -15.85 8.85
C PHE A 48 13.12 -15.30 7.43
N LYS A 49 14.17 -15.55 6.63
CA LYS A 49 14.24 -15.11 5.23
C LYS A 49 13.98 -13.61 5.04
N GLY A 50 14.49 -12.78 5.94
CA GLY A 50 14.25 -11.34 5.93
C GLY A 50 14.65 -10.66 4.63
N ASN A 51 15.63 -11.21 3.92
CA ASN A 51 16.14 -10.69 2.63
C ASN A 51 15.46 -11.34 1.40
N GLN A 52 14.38 -12.11 1.57
CA GLN A 52 13.63 -12.64 0.44
C GLN A 52 12.79 -11.53 -0.19
N LEU A 53 12.97 -11.29 -1.49
CA LEU A 53 12.15 -10.34 -2.23
C LEU A 53 10.71 -10.85 -2.34
N MET A 54 9.75 -10.02 -1.94
CA MET A 54 8.32 -10.33 -1.97
C MET A 54 7.53 -9.08 -2.41
N PRO A 55 6.40 -9.25 -3.13
CA PRO A 55 5.50 -8.15 -3.44
C PRO A 55 5.01 -7.47 -2.15
N LEU A 56 5.14 -6.15 -2.07
CA LEU A 56 4.81 -5.38 -0.86
C LEU A 56 3.32 -5.16 -0.68
N ALA A 57 2.55 -5.23 -1.78
CA ALA A 57 1.18 -4.75 -1.81
C ALA A 57 1.08 -3.36 -1.15
N SER A 58 0.08 -3.14 -0.30
CA SER A 58 -0.13 -1.88 0.39
C SER A 58 0.96 -1.46 1.37
N ALA A 59 1.91 -2.32 1.74
CA ALA A 59 3.05 -1.89 2.54
C ALA A 59 3.87 -0.80 1.81
N ALA A 60 3.89 -0.82 0.46
CA ALA A 60 4.52 0.19 -0.38
C ALA A 60 4.06 1.62 -0.04
N LYS A 61 2.81 1.82 0.42
CA LYS A 61 2.25 3.14 0.80
C LYS A 61 3.02 3.82 1.93
N THR A 62 3.82 3.07 2.70
CA THR A 62 4.72 3.62 3.73
C THR A 62 5.71 4.63 3.14
N ILE A 63 6.30 4.35 1.97
CA ILE A 63 7.30 5.27 1.39
C ILE A 63 6.64 6.51 0.78
N ILE A 64 5.37 6.42 0.39
CA ILE A 64 4.54 7.55 -0.02
C ILE A 64 4.25 8.45 1.18
N ALA A 65 3.86 7.86 2.33
CA ALA A 65 3.61 8.61 3.55
C ALA A 65 4.87 9.38 4.02
N ILE A 66 6.04 8.76 3.94
CA ILE A 66 7.32 9.42 4.22
C ILE A 66 7.58 10.58 3.26
N GLU A 67 7.33 10.39 1.95
CA GLU A 67 7.50 11.47 0.98
C GLU A 67 6.54 12.63 1.22
N PHE A 68 5.28 12.33 1.50
CA PHE A 68 4.29 13.32 1.89
C PHE A 68 4.79 14.16 3.06
N SER A 69 5.27 13.52 4.13
CA SER A 69 5.80 14.22 5.30
C SER A 69 7.01 15.10 4.97
N ASN A 70 7.92 14.62 4.10
CA ASN A 70 9.06 15.42 3.63
C ASN A 70 8.59 16.67 2.89
N GLN A 71 7.63 16.55 1.98
CA GLN A 71 7.16 17.67 1.16
C GLN A 71 6.34 18.69 1.96
N VAL A 72 5.55 18.25 2.94
CA VAL A 72 4.84 19.14 3.87
C VAL A 72 5.84 19.99 4.66
N VAL A 73 6.86 19.37 5.25
CA VAL A 73 7.87 20.10 6.04
C VAL A 73 8.73 21.01 5.17
N ALA A 74 9.02 20.59 3.94
CA ALA A 74 9.71 21.43 2.95
C ALA A 74 8.82 22.52 2.34
N LYS A 75 7.55 22.64 2.76
CA LYS A 75 6.54 23.59 2.25
C LYS A 75 6.33 23.49 0.73
N LYS A 76 6.55 22.31 0.15
CA LYS A 76 6.26 22.04 -1.26
C LYS A 76 4.78 21.75 -1.50
N ILE A 77 4.12 21.21 -0.47
CA ILE A 77 2.67 21.00 -0.42
C ILE A 77 2.16 21.48 0.94
N ASP A 78 0.89 21.85 1.01
CA ASP A 78 0.20 22.21 2.25
C ASP A 78 -0.71 21.05 2.70
N ALA A 79 -0.43 20.47 3.86
CA ALA A 79 -1.23 19.38 4.42
C ALA A 79 -2.72 19.74 4.62
N ASN A 80 -3.02 21.03 4.78
CA ASN A 80 -4.39 21.54 4.95
C ASN A 80 -5.06 21.93 3.62
N GLN A 81 -4.37 21.82 2.49
CA GLN A 81 -4.93 22.11 1.19
C GLN A 81 -6.21 21.29 0.97
N SER A 82 -7.31 21.99 0.70
CA SER A 82 -8.62 21.40 0.45
C SER A 82 -8.69 20.86 -0.98
N ILE A 83 -8.91 19.56 -1.12
CA ILE A 83 -9.03 18.85 -2.40
C ILE A 83 -10.46 18.35 -2.56
N ALA A 84 -11.04 18.58 -3.73
CA ALA A 84 -12.37 18.07 -4.05
C ALA A 84 -12.34 16.53 -4.16
N ILE A 85 -13.33 15.84 -3.58
CA ILE A 85 -13.42 14.38 -3.69
C ILE A 85 -13.62 13.94 -5.15
N SER A 86 -14.20 14.79 -5.99
CA SER A 86 -14.29 14.57 -7.44
C SER A 86 -12.92 14.44 -8.12
N ASP A 87 -11.87 15.10 -7.61
CA ASP A 87 -10.51 14.95 -8.13
C ASP A 87 -9.89 13.61 -7.75
N LEU A 88 -10.17 13.13 -6.53
CA LEU A 88 -9.76 11.80 -6.07
C LEU A 88 -10.49 10.70 -6.84
N SER A 89 -11.77 10.92 -7.14
CA SER A 89 -12.64 9.95 -7.82
C SER A 89 -12.14 9.59 -9.22
N LYS A 90 -11.33 10.44 -9.87
CA LYS A 90 -10.70 10.14 -11.17
C LYS A 90 -9.76 8.94 -11.10
N TYR A 91 -9.14 8.73 -9.94
CA TYR A 91 -8.19 7.66 -9.69
C TYR A 91 -8.83 6.38 -9.13
N TYR A 92 -10.14 6.36 -8.90
CA TYR A 92 -10.80 5.20 -8.31
C TYR A 92 -10.98 4.07 -9.33
N ILE A 93 -10.34 2.93 -9.06
CA ILE A 93 -10.52 1.70 -9.85
C ILE A 93 -11.44 0.74 -9.08
N PRO A 94 -12.69 0.51 -9.56
CA PRO A 94 -13.65 -0.31 -8.84
C PRO A 94 -13.14 -1.71 -8.48
N PHE A 95 -13.50 -2.22 -7.30
CA PHE A 95 -13.21 -3.58 -6.82
C PHE A 95 -11.72 -3.93 -6.62
N THR A 96 -10.80 -2.97 -6.70
CA THR A 96 -9.34 -3.23 -6.57
C THR A 96 -8.79 -3.01 -5.17
N ASP A 97 -9.56 -2.40 -4.28
CA ASP A 97 -9.15 -2.05 -2.92
C ASP A 97 -10.07 -2.65 -1.84
N GLY A 98 -10.95 -3.58 -2.24
CA GLY A 98 -11.88 -4.25 -1.32
C GLY A 98 -12.90 -3.33 -0.63
N GLY A 99 -13.15 -2.13 -1.19
CA GLY A 99 -14.06 -1.14 -0.61
C GLY A 99 -13.39 -0.16 0.34
N ALA A 100 -12.06 -0.18 0.44
CA ALA A 100 -11.26 0.71 1.27
C ALA A 100 -11.58 2.19 1.05
N HIS A 101 -11.60 2.66 -0.19
CA HIS A 101 -11.87 4.07 -0.50
C HIS A 101 -13.27 4.51 -0.02
N SER A 102 -14.29 3.69 -0.28
CA SER A 102 -15.66 3.97 0.17
C SER A 102 -15.77 3.96 1.70
N ALA A 103 -15.11 3.03 2.38
CA ALA A 103 -15.06 2.96 3.84
C ALA A 103 -14.40 4.22 4.45
N TRP A 104 -13.32 4.71 3.83
CA TRP A 104 -12.67 5.95 4.23
C TRP A 104 -13.61 7.16 4.10
N LEU A 105 -14.25 7.36 2.94
CA LEU A 105 -15.20 8.46 2.75
C LEU A 105 -16.36 8.40 3.74
N LYS A 106 -16.90 7.20 3.99
CA LYS A 106 -17.95 6.98 5.00
C LYS A 106 -17.48 7.34 6.40
N SER A 107 -16.23 7.02 6.76
CA SER A 107 -15.68 7.35 8.08
C SER A 107 -15.57 8.85 8.34
N LEU A 108 -15.43 9.65 7.28
CA LEU A 108 -15.42 11.11 7.34
C LEU A 108 -16.81 11.74 7.19
N GLN A 109 -17.85 10.91 6.98
CA GLN A 109 -19.21 11.35 6.64
C GLN A 109 -19.25 12.24 5.39
N LYS A 110 -18.35 12.00 4.43
CA LYS A 110 -18.20 12.82 3.22
C LYS A 110 -18.96 12.24 2.04
N LYS A 111 -19.51 13.13 1.22
CA LYS A 111 -20.14 12.86 -0.06
C LYS A 111 -19.23 13.30 -1.20
N LYS A 112 -19.52 12.85 -2.43
CA LYS A 112 -18.71 13.14 -3.62
C LYS A 112 -18.52 14.64 -3.93
N ALA A 113 -19.47 15.48 -3.53
CA ALA A 113 -19.42 16.94 -3.73
C ALA A 113 -18.57 17.67 -2.69
N ASP A 114 -18.14 16.99 -1.62
CA ASP A 114 -17.38 17.61 -0.55
C ASP A 114 -15.88 17.66 -0.89
N SER A 115 -15.11 18.31 -0.02
CA SER A 115 -13.66 18.30 0.00
C SER A 115 -13.09 17.68 1.28
N VAL A 116 -11.82 17.29 1.17
CA VAL A 116 -10.97 16.77 2.25
C VAL A 116 -9.58 17.40 2.17
N SER A 117 -8.85 17.44 3.28
CA SER A 117 -7.47 17.93 3.27
C SER A 117 -6.50 16.90 2.69
N LEU A 118 -5.34 17.36 2.21
CA LEU A 118 -4.24 16.48 1.81
C LEU A 118 -3.80 15.51 2.93
N LEU A 119 -3.81 15.96 4.19
CA LEU A 119 -3.53 15.09 5.33
C LEU A 119 -4.58 13.97 5.47
N GLN A 120 -5.87 14.29 5.31
CA GLN A 120 -6.94 13.28 5.35
C GLN A 120 -6.82 12.26 4.22
N ILE A 121 -6.32 12.68 3.04
CA ILE A 121 -6.03 11.78 1.92
C ILE A 121 -4.92 10.80 2.29
N ALA A 122 -3.81 11.29 2.87
CA ALA A 122 -2.70 10.45 3.35
C ALA A 122 -3.12 9.49 4.47
N GLN A 123 -3.95 9.96 5.41
CA GLN A 123 -4.55 9.10 6.44
C GLN A 123 -5.46 8.04 5.84
N GLY A 124 -6.28 8.39 4.82
CA GLY A 124 -7.11 7.42 4.09
C GLY A 124 -6.29 6.37 3.35
N MET A 125 -5.15 6.75 2.79
CA MET A 125 -4.21 5.83 2.17
C MET A 125 -3.63 4.83 3.18
N ILE A 126 -3.19 5.27 4.36
CA ILE A 126 -2.56 4.37 5.34
C ILE A 126 -3.59 3.58 6.16
N ARG A 127 -4.59 4.24 6.72
CA ARG A 127 -5.56 3.59 7.63
C ARG A 127 -6.52 2.65 6.91
N PHE A 128 -7.02 3.06 5.74
CA PHE A 128 -8.00 2.29 4.99
C PHE A 128 -7.38 1.53 3.82
N SER A 129 -6.15 1.85 3.44
CA SER A 129 -5.51 1.29 2.24
C SER A 129 -6.11 1.77 0.91
N SER A 130 -6.77 2.93 0.89
CA SER A 130 -7.43 3.50 -0.30
C SER A 130 -6.49 3.60 -1.51
N ASN A 131 -6.79 2.86 -2.59
CA ASN A 131 -5.99 2.91 -3.83
C ASN A 131 -6.15 4.23 -4.56
N ALA A 132 -7.35 4.83 -4.60
CA ALA A 132 -7.53 6.14 -5.24
C ALA A 132 -6.70 7.25 -4.57
N ASN A 133 -6.61 7.21 -3.23
CA ASN A 133 -5.76 8.16 -2.49
C ASN A 133 -4.28 7.92 -2.78
N THR A 134 -3.90 6.67 -3.05
CA THR A 134 -2.52 6.28 -3.38
C THR A 134 -2.12 6.88 -4.72
N GLU A 135 -2.88 6.62 -5.77
CA GLU A 135 -2.61 7.16 -7.11
C GLU A 135 -2.59 8.69 -7.11
N TYR A 136 -3.55 9.32 -6.41
CA TYR A 136 -3.58 10.78 -6.28
C TYR A 136 -2.30 11.32 -5.62
N LEU A 137 -1.84 10.68 -4.53
CA LEU A 137 -0.61 11.10 -3.85
C LEU A 137 0.64 10.78 -4.67
N GLU A 138 0.66 9.69 -5.43
CA GLU A 138 1.77 9.37 -6.33
C GLU A 138 1.91 10.42 -7.46
N ASP A 139 0.79 10.87 -8.03
CA ASP A 139 0.74 11.96 -9.01
C ASP A 139 1.24 13.27 -8.40
N LEU A 140 0.69 13.65 -7.23
CA LEU A 140 1.02 14.92 -6.56
C LEU A 140 2.48 14.99 -6.12
N LEU A 141 2.98 13.92 -5.49
CA LEU A 141 4.33 13.90 -4.91
C LEU A 141 5.41 13.64 -5.96
N GLY A 142 5.05 12.98 -7.06
CA GLY A 142 5.92 12.60 -8.15
C GLY A 142 6.75 11.34 -7.85
N LEU A 143 6.69 10.36 -8.76
CA LEU A 143 7.39 9.08 -8.61
C LEU A 143 8.91 9.21 -8.39
N ALA A 144 9.55 10.22 -9.00
CA ALA A 144 10.99 10.44 -8.83
C ALA A 144 11.36 10.83 -7.38
N ASN A 145 10.47 11.57 -6.69
CA ASN A 145 10.69 11.93 -5.30
C ASN A 145 10.42 10.74 -4.39
N ILE A 146 9.32 10.01 -4.61
CA ILE A 146 9.01 8.77 -3.87
C ILE A 146 10.14 7.74 -4.02
N SER A 147 10.62 7.52 -5.24
CA SER A 147 11.73 6.60 -5.54
C SER A 147 13.04 7.01 -4.86
N ARG A 148 13.26 8.32 -4.63
CA ARG A 148 14.46 8.80 -3.93
C ARG A 148 14.49 8.29 -2.49
N ASN A 149 13.34 8.08 -1.85
CA ASN A 149 13.28 7.55 -0.49
C ASN A 149 13.86 6.14 -0.37
N ILE A 150 13.85 5.33 -1.42
CA ILE A 150 14.53 4.01 -1.42
C ILE A 150 16.01 4.19 -1.07
N ARG A 151 16.69 5.14 -1.71
CA ARG A 151 18.10 5.45 -1.43
C ARG A 151 18.28 6.17 -0.09
N THR A 152 17.47 7.18 0.19
CA THR A 152 17.58 7.97 1.43
C THR A 152 17.37 7.11 2.68
N LEU A 153 16.45 6.14 2.63
CA LEU A 153 16.17 5.20 3.71
C LEU A 153 17.17 4.04 3.78
N LYS A 154 18.09 3.95 2.80
CA LYS A 154 19.10 2.88 2.65
C LYS A 154 18.49 1.49 2.50
N LEU A 155 17.38 1.37 1.76
CA LEU A 155 16.77 0.07 1.46
C LEU A 155 17.69 -0.70 0.51
N GLN A 156 18.07 -1.91 0.89
CA GLN A 156 19.07 -2.69 0.16
C GLN A 156 18.48 -3.40 -1.05
N GLN A 157 17.22 -3.85 -0.96
CA GLN A 157 16.55 -4.57 -2.04
C GLN A 157 15.12 -4.06 -2.19
N HIS A 158 14.92 -3.27 -3.23
CA HIS A 158 13.62 -2.74 -3.59
C HIS A 158 13.54 -2.67 -5.12
N SER A 159 12.42 -3.11 -5.70
CA SER A 159 12.17 -2.94 -7.13
C SER A 159 12.09 -1.44 -7.48
N PRO A 160 12.16 -1.05 -8.76
CA PRO A 160 11.72 0.27 -9.16
C PRO A 160 10.32 0.56 -8.60
N TYR A 161 10.10 1.79 -8.14
CA TYR A 161 8.79 2.24 -7.70
C TYR A 161 8.02 2.81 -8.90
N TYR A 162 6.74 2.51 -9.00
CA TYR A 162 5.85 2.93 -10.09
C TYR A 162 4.40 2.98 -9.59
N TYR A 163 3.48 3.49 -10.42
CA TYR A 163 2.03 3.52 -10.14
C TYR A 163 1.44 2.10 -10.05
N PHE A 164 1.61 1.46 -8.90
CA PHE A 164 1.40 0.01 -8.77
C PHE A 164 -0.08 -0.37 -8.68
N THR A 165 -0.95 0.55 -8.25
CA THR A 165 -2.39 0.27 -8.21
C THR A 165 -3.03 0.42 -9.60
N ALA A 166 -2.49 1.28 -10.46
CA ALA A 166 -2.79 1.32 -11.90
C ALA A 166 -2.45 0.02 -12.64
N GLY A 167 -1.66 -0.89 -12.02
CA GLY A 167 -1.50 -2.26 -12.50
C GLY A 167 -2.80 -3.06 -12.59
N ALA A 168 -3.81 -2.72 -11.78
CA ALA A 168 -5.13 -3.35 -11.88
C ALA A 168 -5.82 -3.09 -13.22
N LEU A 169 -5.47 -1.99 -13.90
CA LEU A 169 -6.03 -1.62 -15.20
C LEU A 169 -5.43 -2.42 -16.36
N MET A 170 -4.47 -3.32 -16.11
CA MET A 170 -4.08 -4.34 -17.09
C MET A 170 -5.26 -5.27 -17.45
N THR A 171 -6.34 -5.23 -16.67
CA THR A 171 -7.65 -5.83 -17.01
C THR A 171 -8.39 -5.06 -18.11
N CYS A 172 -8.28 -3.73 -18.15
CA CYS A 172 -8.84 -2.87 -19.19
C CYS A 172 -8.04 -2.92 -20.50
N LEU A 173 -6.79 -3.39 -20.44
CA LEU A 173 -5.94 -3.54 -21.60
C LEU A 173 -6.03 -4.92 -22.25
N LYS A 174 -6.89 -5.83 -21.75
CA LYS A 174 -7.16 -7.09 -22.43
C LYS A 174 -7.79 -6.76 -23.79
N PRO A 175 -7.19 -7.14 -24.93
CA PRO A 175 -7.85 -6.97 -26.22
C PRO A 175 -9.15 -7.78 -26.26
N ASP A 176 -10.22 -7.22 -26.80
CA ASP A 176 -11.55 -7.86 -26.83
C ASP A 176 -11.51 -9.25 -27.48
N ASN A 177 -10.73 -9.39 -28.56
CA ASN A 177 -10.60 -10.62 -29.34
C ASN A 177 -9.54 -11.60 -28.80
N LEU A 178 -9.01 -11.37 -27.59
CA LEU A 178 -8.00 -12.25 -27.00
C LEU A 178 -8.60 -13.09 -25.86
N ALA A 179 -8.39 -14.40 -25.94
CA ALA A 179 -8.72 -15.32 -24.86
C ALA A 179 -7.96 -14.96 -23.57
N GLU A 180 -8.64 -15.07 -22.43
CA GLU A 180 -8.08 -14.75 -21.11
C GLU A 180 -6.75 -15.47 -20.85
N SER A 181 -6.67 -16.74 -21.18
CA SER A 181 -5.47 -17.57 -20.96
C SER A 181 -4.27 -17.10 -21.79
N ILE A 182 -4.52 -16.56 -22.99
CA ILE A 182 -3.46 -15.98 -23.84
C ILE A 182 -3.03 -14.64 -23.26
N TRP A 183 -3.98 -13.80 -22.83
CA TRP A 183 -3.68 -12.53 -22.19
C TRP A 183 -2.87 -12.70 -20.90
N ALA A 184 -3.26 -13.63 -20.05
CA ALA A 184 -2.54 -13.95 -18.82
C ALA A 184 -1.08 -14.36 -19.10
N LYS A 185 -0.84 -15.22 -20.10
CA LYS A 185 0.52 -15.59 -20.53
C LYS A 185 1.32 -14.39 -21.05
N GLN A 186 0.69 -13.49 -21.80
CA GLN A 186 1.34 -12.27 -22.29
C GLN A 186 1.71 -11.32 -21.14
N LEU A 187 0.81 -11.13 -20.17
CA LEU A 187 1.08 -10.34 -18.97
C LEU A 187 2.21 -10.94 -18.12
N GLU A 188 2.22 -12.26 -17.95
CA GLU A 188 3.26 -12.96 -17.19
C GLU A 188 4.64 -12.84 -17.87
N ALA A 189 4.69 -12.98 -19.20
CA ALA A 189 5.92 -12.88 -19.98
C ALA A 189 6.39 -11.43 -20.23
N MET A 190 5.57 -10.42 -19.90
CA MET A 190 5.85 -9.02 -20.21
C MET A 190 7.13 -8.51 -19.50
N PRO A 191 8.12 -7.96 -20.22
CA PRO A 191 9.28 -7.35 -19.59
C PRO A 191 8.86 -6.29 -18.55
N ILE A 192 9.55 -6.26 -17.40
CA ILE A 192 9.14 -5.40 -16.27
C ILE A 192 9.13 -3.91 -16.62
N ASN A 193 10.06 -3.46 -17.47
CA ASN A 193 10.09 -2.09 -17.99
C ASN A 193 8.86 -1.74 -18.84
N GLU A 194 8.39 -2.67 -19.67
CA GLU A 194 7.16 -2.50 -20.43
C GLU A 194 5.94 -2.46 -19.51
N TYR A 195 5.89 -3.35 -18.51
CA TYR A 195 4.82 -3.40 -17.53
C TYR A 195 4.69 -2.07 -16.77
N ILE A 196 5.82 -1.53 -16.29
CA ILE A 196 5.89 -0.23 -15.62
C ILE A 196 5.38 0.90 -16.55
N LYS A 197 5.84 0.93 -17.81
CA LYS A 197 5.40 1.94 -18.78
C LYS A 197 3.89 1.88 -19.04
N ARG A 198 3.29 0.68 -19.04
CA ARG A 198 1.84 0.53 -19.15
C ARG A 198 1.11 1.02 -17.90
N CYS A 199 1.65 0.78 -16.70
CA CYS A 199 1.10 1.34 -15.46
C CYS A 199 1.08 2.87 -15.50
N GLU A 200 2.17 3.51 -15.94
CA GLU A 200 2.24 4.97 -16.13
C GLU A 200 1.23 5.47 -17.16
N THR A 201 1.09 4.77 -18.29
CA THR A 201 0.10 5.11 -19.31
C THR A 201 -1.32 5.02 -18.75
N ASN A 202 -1.62 3.98 -17.97
CA ASN A 202 -2.93 3.78 -17.34
C ASN A 202 -3.22 4.86 -16.30
N HIS A 203 -2.24 5.23 -15.48
CA HIS A 203 -2.33 6.33 -14.53
C HIS A 203 -2.69 7.65 -15.23
N ILE A 204 -1.97 7.98 -16.31
CA ILE A 204 -2.24 9.20 -17.09
C ILE A 204 -3.67 9.16 -17.65
N LYS A 205 -4.12 8.02 -18.20
CA LYS A 205 -5.49 7.89 -18.73
C LYS A 205 -6.56 8.03 -17.65
N LEU A 206 -6.36 7.47 -16.45
CA LEU A 206 -7.28 7.68 -15.32
C LEU A 206 -7.47 9.17 -15.03
N LYS A 207 -6.38 9.93 -15.06
CA LYS A 207 -6.36 11.37 -14.78
C LYS A 207 -7.01 12.19 -15.89
N THR A 208 -6.78 11.86 -17.16
CA THR A 208 -7.11 12.72 -18.31
C THR A 208 -8.37 12.30 -19.07
N ASP A 209 -8.79 11.03 -18.99
CA ASP A 209 -9.93 10.49 -19.73
C ASP A 209 -10.97 9.87 -18.79
N SER A 210 -12.02 10.64 -18.49
CA SER A 210 -13.13 10.20 -17.64
C SER A 210 -13.94 9.02 -18.21
N THR A 211 -13.77 8.70 -19.49
CA THR A 211 -14.41 7.55 -20.14
C THR A 211 -13.59 6.29 -20.02
N PHE A 212 -12.26 6.40 -19.84
CA PHE A 212 -11.36 5.27 -19.75
C PHE A 212 -11.76 4.31 -18.63
N ILE A 213 -12.08 4.81 -17.44
CA ILE A 213 -12.49 3.95 -16.32
C ILE A 213 -13.83 3.23 -16.58
N LYS A 214 -14.68 3.74 -17.47
CA LYS A 214 -15.94 3.08 -17.83
C LYS A 214 -15.73 1.84 -18.70
N THR A 215 -14.54 1.67 -19.28
CA THR A 215 -14.16 0.45 -20.00
C THR A 215 -13.78 -0.70 -19.07
N PHE A 216 -13.60 -0.41 -17.78
CA PHE A 216 -13.32 -1.43 -16.78
C PHE A 216 -14.50 -2.40 -16.64
N SER A 217 -14.19 -3.69 -16.67
CA SER A 217 -15.14 -4.76 -16.48
C SER A 217 -14.62 -5.75 -15.44
N THR A 218 -15.45 -6.07 -14.45
CA THR A 218 -15.13 -7.08 -13.42
C THR A 218 -14.99 -8.48 -14.01
N VAL A 219 -15.57 -8.74 -15.19
CA VAL A 219 -15.35 -9.98 -15.95
C VAL A 219 -13.87 -10.17 -16.30
N ASN A 220 -13.13 -9.07 -16.46
CA ASN A 220 -11.70 -9.09 -16.77
C ASN A 220 -10.80 -9.16 -15.52
N LEU A 221 -11.35 -9.42 -14.33
CA LEU A 221 -10.60 -9.69 -13.08
C LEU A 221 -10.62 -11.17 -12.65
N PRO A 222 -10.30 -12.14 -13.53
CA PRO A 222 -10.18 -13.54 -13.11
C PRO A 222 -9.00 -13.73 -12.15
N LEU A 223 -9.06 -14.77 -11.31
CA LEU A 223 -8.03 -15.04 -10.30
C LEU A 223 -6.62 -15.18 -10.89
N ALA A 224 -6.47 -15.72 -12.09
CA ALA A 224 -5.18 -15.84 -12.75
C ALA A 224 -4.55 -14.47 -13.04
N VAL A 225 -5.33 -13.51 -13.53
CA VAL A 225 -4.86 -12.14 -13.80
C VAL A 225 -4.62 -11.37 -12.51
N GLN A 226 -5.49 -11.53 -11.50
CA GLN A 226 -5.27 -10.94 -10.18
C GLN A 226 -3.96 -11.45 -9.54
N LYS A 227 -3.64 -12.75 -9.69
CA LYS A 227 -2.39 -13.32 -9.22
C LYS A 227 -1.19 -12.68 -9.93
N ILE A 228 -1.24 -12.53 -11.26
CA ILE A 228 -0.16 -11.89 -12.02
C ILE A 228 0.02 -10.44 -11.58
N TRP A 229 -1.06 -9.69 -11.39
CA TRP A 229 -1.00 -8.33 -10.86
C TRP A 229 -0.35 -8.29 -9.48
N SER A 230 -0.77 -9.17 -8.56
CA SER A 230 -0.21 -9.29 -7.21
C SER A 230 1.29 -9.64 -7.22
N ASP A 231 1.70 -10.59 -8.06
CA ASP A 231 3.10 -11.04 -8.16
C ASP A 231 4.01 -9.96 -8.75
N ARG A 232 3.45 -9.02 -9.52
CA ARG A 232 4.18 -7.95 -10.19
C ARG A 232 4.23 -6.64 -9.44
N LEU A 233 3.52 -6.50 -8.32
CA LEU A 233 3.56 -5.28 -7.50
C LEU A 233 5.00 -4.92 -7.11
N VAL A 234 5.19 -3.64 -6.75
CA VAL A 234 6.45 -3.17 -6.17
C VAL A 234 6.88 -4.13 -5.05
N ALA A 235 8.14 -4.55 -5.08
CA ALA A 235 8.65 -5.60 -4.22
C ALA A 235 9.85 -5.10 -3.39
N SER A 236 9.96 -5.61 -2.17
CA SER A 236 11.11 -5.41 -1.28
C SER A 236 11.19 -6.61 -0.34
N ASN A 237 11.87 -6.48 0.79
CA ASN A 237 12.07 -7.57 1.73
C ASN A 237 11.67 -7.15 3.16
N ALA A 238 11.47 -8.13 4.05
CA ALA A 238 11.02 -7.86 5.41
C ALA A 238 12.08 -7.10 6.24
N THR A 239 13.38 -7.34 5.99
CA THR A 239 14.47 -6.62 6.66
C THR A 239 14.39 -5.12 6.42
N ASP A 240 14.23 -4.70 5.16
CA ASP A 240 14.16 -3.29 4.75
C ASP A 240 12.93 -2.61 5.37
N TYR A 241 11.76 -3.25 5.31
CA TYR A 241 10.54 -2.67 5.86
C TYR A 241 10.49 -2.68 7.40
N ALA A 242 11.07 -3.69 8.05
CA ALA A 242 11.29 -3.68 9.50
C ALA A 242 12.22 -2.53 9.91
N ASN A 243 13.27 -2.27 9.11
CA ASN A 243 14.16 -1.13 9.33
C ASN A 243 13.45 0.23 9.16
N ILE A 244 12.53 0.37 8.19
CA ILE A 244 11.69 1.58 8.08
C ILE A 244 10.83 1.74 9.32
N MET A 245 10.12 0.68 9.74
CA MET A 245 9.27 0.72 10.92
C MET A 245 10.08 1.05 12.19
N HIS A 246 11.29 0.50 12.31
CA HIS A 246 12.19 0.83 13.41
C HIS A 246 12.58 2.31 13.41
N LYS A 247 12.90 2.91 12.26
CA LYS A 247 13.21 4.34 12.14
C LYS A 247 12.05 5.25 12.54
N ILE A 248 10.82 4.85 12.19
CA ILE A 248 9.59 5.57 12.57
C ILE A 248 9.35 5.43 14.07
N ASN A 249 9.41 4.21 14.59
CA ASN A 249 9.11 3.90 15.99
C ASN A 249 10.17 4.48 16.95
N SER A 250 11.46 4.44 16.60
CA SER A 250 12.53 4.97 17.46
C SER A 250 12.49 6.50 17.58
N ARG A 251 11.83 7.18 16.61
CA ARG A 251 11.77 8.65 16.49
C ARG A 251 13.15 9.33 16.51
N SER A 252 14.20 8.60 16.15
CA SER A 252 15.59 9.07 16.17
C SER A 252 16.17 9.32 14.78
N TYR A 253 15.50 8.84 13.73
CA TYR A 253 15.97 8.97 12.36
C TYR A 253 15.45 10.24 11.67
N PHE A 254 14.15 10.50 11.77
CA PHE A 254 13.53 11.65 11.12
C PHE A 254 13.68 12.91 11.96
N LYS A 255 13.80 14.08 11.29
CA LYS A 255 13.73 15.36 11.99
C LYS A 255 12.37 15.47 12.73
N PRO A 256 12.30 16.13 13.90
CA PRO A 256 11.06 16.20 14.68
C PRO A 256 9.84 16.69 13.90
N ALA A 257 10.01 17.68 13.01
CA ALA A 257 8.93 18.18 12.16
C ALA A 257 8.40 17.13 11.17
N ILE A 258 9.28 16.30 10.59
CA ILE A 258 8.90 15.21 9.69
C ILE A 258 8.22 14.10 10.47
N GLN A 259 8.81 13.70 11.61
CA GLN A 259 8.24 12.70 12.51
C GLN A 259 6.82 13.08 12.94
N ASN A 260 6.57 14.35 13.26
CA ASN A 260 5.24 14.82 13.64
C ASN A 260 4.18 14.61 12.54
N ILE A 261 4.54 14.76 11.25
CA ILE A 261 3.61 14.46 10.15
C ILE A 261 3.46 12.95 9.95
N ILE A 262 4.55 12.18 10.08
CA ILE A 262 4.49 10.71 10.02
C ILE A 262 3.56 10.18 11.11
N ASP A 263 3.67 10.68 12.34
CA ASP A 263 2.85 10.25 13.48
C ASP A 263 1.36 10.49 13.20
N GLN A 264 1.00 11.65 12.65
CA GLN A 264 -0.39 11.98 12.27
C GLN A 264 -1.00 11.03 11.23
N ILE A 265 -0.17 10.35 10.44
CA ILE A 265 -0.59 9.43 9.37
C ILE A 265 -0.55 7.98 9.87
N MET A 266 0.55 7.58 10.51
CA MET A 266 0.87 6.19 10.84
C MET A 266 0.34 5.75 12.20
N GLU A 267 0.14 6.67 13.16
CA GLU A 267 -0.34 6.33 14.50
C GLU A 267 -1.86 6.24 14.61
N TRP A 268 -2.56 6.00 13.51
CA TRP A 268 -4.00 5.79 13.52
C TRP A 268 -4.48 4.71 14.51
N PRO A 269 -3.73 3.64 14.86
CA PRO A 269 -4.18 2.70 15.90
C PRO A 269 -4.22 3.34 17.29
N MET A 270 -3.51 4.44 17.53
CA MET A 270 -3.57 5.17 18.81
C MET A 270 -4.90 5.89 19.02
N VAL A 271 -5.84 5.87 18.06
CA VAL A 271 -7.22 6.36 18.29
C VAL A 271 -8.03 5.43 19.21
N TYR A 272 -7.59 4.18 19.40
CA TYR A 272 -8.26 3.23 20.27
C TYR A 272 -7.80 3.41 21.73
N PRO A 273 -8.71 3.58 22.72
CA PRO A 273 -8.33 3.83 24.11
C PRO A 273 -7.41 2.75 24.71
N GLY A 274 -7.62 1.47 24.38
CA GLY A 274 -6.76 0.38 24.85
C GLY A 274 -5.29 0.55 24.45
N ASN A 275 -5.04 1.04 23.23
CA ASN A 275 -3.69 1.32 22.77
C ASN A 275 -3.09 2.54 23.48
N GLN A 276 -3.88 3.56 23.78
CA GLN A 276 -3.42 4.73 24.55
C GLN A 276 -3.05 4.36 25.99
N VAL A 277 -3.70 3.36 26.58
CA VAL A 277 -3.34 2.84 27.91
C VAL A 277 -2.01 2.10 27.85
N ALA A 278 -1.83 1.20 26.89
CA ALA A 278 -0.65 0.34 26.82
C ALA A 278 0.62 1.05 26.28
N PHE A 279 0.46 1.94 25.31
CA PHE A 279 1.57 2.46 24.52
C PHE A 279 1.77 3.97 24.75
N LYS A 280 3.03 4.40 24.79
CA LYS A 280 3.41 5.82 24.70
C LYS A 280 3.15 6.33 23.28
N HIS A 281 3.51 5.50 22.31
CA HIS A 281 3.20 5.61 20.90
C HIS A 281 3.27 4.20 20.31
N LEU A 282 2.69 3.99 19.12
CA LEU A 282 2.57 2.65 18.55
C LEU A 282 3.93 1.94 18.49
N GLY A 283 4.00 0.73 19.06
CA GLY A 283 5.22 -0.07 19.16
C GLY A 283 6.14 0.24 20.35
N GLN A 284 5.80 1.21 21.21
CA GLN A 284 6.57 1.55 22.43
C GLN A 284 5.65 1.53 23.65
N LEU A 285 5.86 0.56 24.54
CA LEU A 285 5.10 0.45 25.79
C LEU A 285 5.38 1.65 26.72
N LYS A 286 4.35 2.05 27.48
CA LYS A 286 4.58 2.88 28.67
C LYS A 286 5.39 2.04 29.68
N LYS A 287 6.45 2.63 30.26
CA LYS A 287 7.15 1.98 31.37
C LYS A 287 6.12 1.74 32.48
N LYS A 288 6.03 0.51 32.99
CA LYS A 288 5.29 0.26 34.23
C LYS A 288 6.02 1.03 35.33
N SER A 289 5.31 1.96 35.97
CA SER A 289 5.75 2.65 37.19
C SER A 289 5.92 1.65 38.32
#